data_AF-A0A8B3KY53-F1
#
_entry.id   AF-A0A8B3KY53-F1
#
_cell.length_a   1.000
_cell.length_b   1.000
_cell.length_c   1.000
_cell.angle_alpha   90.00
_cell.angle_beta   90.00
_cell.angle_gamma   90.00
#
_symmetry.space_group_name_H-M   'P 1'
#
loop_
_entity.id
_entity.type
_entity.pdbx_description
1 polymer ?
#
loop_
_entity_poly.entity_id
_entity_poly.type
_entity_poly.pdbx_seq_one_letter_code
_entity_poly.pdbx_strand_id
1 'polypeptide(L)'
;MAFTADQVENLAHNQTCGHLHPFTCPNRGDGEHRDAYGDTGALVATVRGWICPFCDYTQDWAHHGMLAGKVPNPFPLPGLSQPRSK
;
A
#
# COMPACT_ATOMS: atom_id res chain seq x y z
N MET A 1 -13.71 -0.90 11.84
CA MET A 1 -12.49 -0.44 11.15
C MET A 1 -11.79 -1.68 10.63
N ALA A 2 -11.39 -1.70 9.36
CA ALA A 2 -10.74 -2.85 8.75
C ALA A 2 -9.26 -2.92 9.13
N PHE A 3 -8.58 -1.76 9.13
CA PHE A 3 -7.18 -1.62 9.54
C PHE A 3 -7.05 -0.63 10.70
N THR A 4 -6.08 -0.89 11.57
CA THR A 4 -5.60 0.07 12.59
C THR A 4 -4.71 1.14 11.95
N ALA A 5 -4.44 2.24 12.66
CA ALA A 5 -3.56 3.30 12.15
C ALA A 5 -2.15 2.79 11.81
N ASP A 6 -1.55 1.99 12.70
CA ASP A 6 -0.23 1.38 12.48
C ASP A 6 -0.24 0.45 11.27
N GLN A 7 -1.32 -0.32 11.09
CA GLN A 7 -1.47 -1.16 9.89
C GLN A 7 -1.58 -0.31 8.62
N VAL A 8 -2.30 0.81 8.65
CA VAL A 8 -2.35 1.74 7.50
C VAL A 8 -0.97 2.25 7.15
N GLU A 9 -0.15 2.62 8.14
CA GLU A 9 1.24 3.04 7.88
C GLU A 9 2.10 1.93 7.29
N ASN A 10 1.98 0.70 7.82
CA ASN A 10 2.72 -0.45 7.31
C ASN A 10 2.34 -0.73 5.85
N LEU A 11 1.03 -0.76 5.56
CA LEU A 11 0.49 -0.99 4.23
C LEU A 11 0.89 0.10 3.24
N ALA A 12 0.79 1.37 3.62
CA ALA A 12 1.19 2.49 2.76
C ALA A 12 2.68 2.46 2.42
N HIS A 13 3.55 2.19 3.41
CA HIS A 13 4.98 2.03 3.18
C HIS A 13 5.27 0.86 2.24
N ASN A 14 4.69 -0.30 2.54
CA ASN A 14 4.92 -1.52 1.77
C ASN A 14 4.44 -1.38 0.31
N GLN A 15 3.35 -0.66 0.09
CA GLN A 15 2.83 -0.30 -1.23
C GLN A 15 3.82 0.51 -2.08
N THR A 16 4.50 1.48 -1.47
CA THR A 16 5.31 2.47 -2.20
C THR A 16 6.81 2.18 -2.17
N CYS A 17 7.26 1.19 -1.41
CA CYS A 17 8.68 0.89 -1.25
C CYS A 17 9.33 0.20 -2.46
N GLY A 18 8.54 -0.31 -3.41
CA GLY A 18 9.03 -0.97 -4.63
C GLY A 18 9.52 -2.42 -4.46
N HIS A 19 9.31 -3.05 -3.29
CA HIS A 19 9.73 -4.45 -3.03
C HIS A 19 8.59 -5.45 -3.11
N LEU A 20 7.36 -4.98 -2.89
CA LEU A 20 6.18 -5.81 -2.86
C LEU A 20 5.28 -5.36 -4.01
N HIS A 21 4.61 -6.33 -4.62
CA HIS A 21 3.60 -6.02 -5.62
C HIS A 21 2.42 -5.30 -4.93
N PRO A 22 2.00 -4.14 -5.44
CA PRO A 22 0.81 -3.44 -5.00
C PRO A 22 -0.45 -4.30 -4.96
N PHE A 23 -1.30 -4.05 -3.98
CA PHE A 23 -2.73 -4.30 -4.11
C PHE A 23 -3.28 -3.35 -5.17
N THR A 24 -3.95 -3.91 -6.17
CA THR A 24 -4.49 -3.15 -7.30
C THR A 24 -5.97 -3.44 -7.48
N CYS A 25 -6.69 -2.46 -8.02
CA CYS A 25 -8.10 -2.57 -8.34
C CYS A 25 -8.32 -3.66 -9.41
N PRO A 26 -9.33 -4.54 -9.27
CA PRO A 26 -9.67 -5.51 -10.30
C PRO A 26 -10.14 -4.86 -11.61
N ASN A 27 -10.64 -3.63 -11.55
CA ASN A 27 -11.13 -2.88 -12.71
C ASN A 27 -10.02 -2.07 -13.42
N ARG A 28 -8.75 -2.18 -13.00
CA ARG A 28 -7.62 -1.39 -13.52
C ARG A 28 -7.39 -1.45 -15.04
N GLY A 29 -7.99 -2.42 -15.74
CA GLY A 29 -7.87 -2.61 -17.18
C GLY A 29 -8.94 -1.89 -18.02
N ASP A 30 -9.76 -1.04 -17.43
CA ASP A 30 -10.85 -0.31 -18.10
C ASP A 30 -10.38 0.90 -18.94
N GLY A 31 -9.11 1.30 -18.80
CA GLY A 31 -8.55 2.48 -19.46
C GLY A 31 -8.82 3.81 -18.74
N GLU A 32 -9.56 3.80 -17.64
CA GLU A 32 -9.80 4.97 -16.78
C GLU A 32 -8.83 5.02 -15.58
N HIS A 33 -8.38 3.85 -15.11
CA HIS A 33 -7.37 3.76 -14.05
C HIS A 33 -6.00 4.20 -14.56
N ARG A 34 -5.31 4.98 -13.72
CA ARG A 34 -3.96 5.51 -14.03
C ARG A 34 -2.91 4.90 -13.12
N ASP A 35 -1.65 5.08 -13.51
CA ASP A 35 -0.51 4.74 -12.67
C ASP A 35 -0.46 5.66 -11.46
N ALA A 36 -0.54 5.06 -10.27
CA ALA A 36 -0.46 5.75 -9.00
C ALA A 36 0.19 4.83 -7.96
N TYR A 37 0.91 5.39 -6.98
CA TYR A 37 1.47 4.63 -5.85
C TYR A 37 2.29 3.38 -6.24
N GLY A 38 2.90 3.38 -7.43
CA GLY A 38 3.77 2.32 -7.93
C GLY A 38 3.16 1.37 -8.96
N ASP A 39 1.84 1.41 -9.23
CA ASP A 39 1.20 0.56 -10.26
C ASP A 39 -0.13 1.16 -10.78
N THR A 40 -0.61 0.70 -11.93
CA THR A 40 -1.92 1.09 -12.48
C THR A 40 -3.04 0.64 -11.55
N GLY A 41 -3.84 1.59 -11.06
CA GLY A 41 -4.97 1.27 -10.18
C GLY A 41 -4.56 0.75 -8.80
N ALA A 42 -3.38 1.11 -8.30
CA ALA A 42 -2.98 0.77 -6.94
C ALA A 42 -3.97 1.32 -5.90
N LEU A 43 -4.27 0.52 -4.88
CA LEU A 43 -5.21 0.85 -3.83
C LEU A 43 -4.55 1.67 -2.71
N VAL A 44 -5.33 2.53 -2.07
CA VAL A 44 -4.89 3.34 -0.93
C VAL A 44 -5.38 2.70 0.37
N ALA A 45 -4.46 2.42 1.29
CA ALA A 45 -4.79 1.89 2.61
C ALA A 45 -5.46 2.96 3.48
N THR A 46 -6.56 2.61 4.14
CA THR A 46 -7.25 3.46 5.11
C THR A 46 -7.75 2.62 6.28
N VAL A 47 -8.20 3.25 7.38
CA VAL A 47 -8.83 2.54 8.50
C VAL A 47 -10.15 1.85 8.11
N ARG A 48 -10.71 2.19 6.94
CA ARG A 48 -11.91 1.57 6.36
C ARG A 48 -11.59 0.39 5.42
N GLY A 49 -10.32 0.14 5.15
CA GLY A 49 -9.85 -0.85 4.18
C GLY A 49 -9.06 -0.19 3.05
N TRP A 50 -8.79 -0.97 2.01
CA TRP A 50 -8.26 -0.49 0.75
C TRP A 50 -9.35 0.22 -0.06
N ILE A 51 -9.00 1.35 -0.64
CA ILE A 51 -9.90 2.16 -1.46
C ILE A 51 -9.24 2.39 -2.81
N CYS A 52 -9.97 2.11 -3.89
CA CYS A 52 -9.54 2.52 -5.22
C CYS A 52 -9.74 4.03 -5.39
N PRO A 53 -8.73 4.79 -5.83
CA PRO A 53 -8.89 6.23 -6.05
C PRO A 53 -9.64 6.58 -7.34
N PHE A 54 -9.93 5.60 -8.21
CA PHE A 54 -10.52 5.82 -9.53
C PHE A 54 -11.97 5.33 -9.66
N CYS A 55 -12.41 4.39 -8.83
CA CYS A 55 -13.77 3.87 -8.82
C CYS A 55 -14.20 3.45 -7.41
N ASP A 56 -15.43 2.97 -7.25
CA ASP A 56 -16.00 2.61 -5.93
C ASP A 56 -15.51 1.28 -5.35
N TYR A 57 -14.48 0.65 -5.94
CA TYR A 57 -13.95 -0.61 -5.44
C TYR A 57 -13.28 -0.45 -4.07
N THR A 58 -13.61 -1.35 -3.16
CA THR A 58 -12.99 -1.46 -1.83
C THR A 58 -12.71 -2.92 -1.47
N GLN A 59 -11.73 -3.16 -0.62
CA GLN A 59 -11.48 -4.46 0.01
C GLN A 59 -10.95 -4.27 1.44
N ASP A 60 -11.24 -5.19 2.33
CA ASP A 60 -10.96 -5.09 3.78
C ASP A 60 -9.84 -6.02 4.25
N TRP A 61 -9.20 -6.74 3.34
CA TRP A 61 -8.15 -7.70 3.65
C TRP A 61 -6.80 -7.30 3.06
N ALA A 62 -5.73 -7.73 3.72
CA ALA A 62 -4.35 -7.67 3.23
C ALA A 62 -3.61 -8.93 3.71
N HIS A 63 -2.47 -9.24 3.07
CA HIS A 63 -1.61 -10.33 3.52
C HIS A 63 -1.06 -10.03 4.93
N HIS A 64 -1.06 -11.02 5.82
CA HIS A 64 -0.62 -10.84 7.22
C HIS A 64 0.77 -10.20 7.36
N GLY A 65 1.72 -10.57 6.50
CA GLY A 65 3.07 -10.00 6.51
C GLY A 65 3.08 -8.49 6.25
N MET A 66 2.17 -7.98 5.42
CA MET A 66 2.07 -6.54 5.13
C MET A 66 1.41 -5.75 6.26
N LEU A 67 0.58 -6.41 7.08
CA LEU A 67 -0.01 -5.82 8.30
C LEU A 67 0.99 -5.79 9.46
N ALA A 68 1.87 -6.80 9.54
CA ALA A 68 2.77 -7.02 10.67
C ALA A 68 3.94 -6.02 10.74
N GLY A 69 4.36 -5.43 9.62
CA GLY A 69 5.45 -4.45 9.64
C GLY A 69 5.85 -3.90 8.27
N LYS A 70 6.69 -2.86 8.32
CA LYS A 70 7.30 -2.21 7.15
C LYS A 70 8.46 -3.07 6.65
N VAL A 71 8.48 -3.43 5.36
CA VAL A 71 9.67 -4.04 4.76
C VAL A 71 10.79 -3.00 4.66
N PRO A 72 12.06 -3.36 4.89
CA PRO A 72 13.17 -2.42 4.71
C PRO A 72 13.19 -1.92 3.26
N ASN A 73 13.09 -0.61 3.06
CA ASN A 73 13.34 0.01 1.76
C ASN A 73 14.89 0.08 1.53
N PRO A 74 15.48 -0.63 0.56
CA PRO A 74 16.90 -0.59 0.25
C PRO A 74 17.33 0.70 -0.44
N PHE A 75 16.38 1.55 -0.87
CA PHE A 75 16.64 2.90 -1.38
C PHE A 75 15.96 3.93 -0.47
N PRO A 76 16.41 4.10 0.78
CA PRO A 76 15.96 5.24 1.57
C PRO A 76 16.36 6.52 0.83
N LEU A 77 15.46 7.51 0.81
CA LEU A 77 15.82 8.85 0.36
C LEU A 77 17.11 9.27 1.11
N PRO A 78 18.12 9.87 0.43
CA PRO A 78 19.34 10.27 1.10
C PRO A 78 19.02 11.14 2.33
N GLY A 79 19.39 10.68 3.52
CA GLY A 79 19.18 11.41 4.79
C GLY A 79 18.07 10.88 5.70
N LEU A 80 17.25 9.93 5.29
CA LEU A 80 16.28 9.25 6.17
C LEU A 80 16.81 7.87 6.58
N SER A 81 17.54 7.83 7.71
CA SER A 81 17.94 6.56 8.32
C SER A 81 16.69 5.75 8.72
N GLN A 82 16.60 4.50 8.29
CA GLN A 82 15.55 3.61 8.79
C GLN A 82 15.76 3.35 10.28
N PRO A 83 14.68 3.30 11.09
CA PRO A 83 14.77 2.78 12.43
C PRO A 83 15.22 1.32 12.32
N ARG A 84 16.38 1.02 12.93
CA ARG A 84 16.84 -0.37 13.09
C ARG A 84 15.83 -1.09 13.97
N SER A 85 15.14 -2.09 13.42
CA SER A 85 14.39 -3.05 14.23
C SER A 85 15.36 -3.69 15.23
N LYS A 86 15.00 -3.64 16.52
CA LYS A 86 15.74 -4.25 17.64
C LYS A 86 15.71 -5.77 17.54
#